data_AF-B0E875-F1
#
_entry.id   AF-B0E875-F1
#
_cell.length_a   1.000
_cell.length_b   1.000
_cell.length_c   1.000
_cell.angle_alpha   90.00
_cell.angle_beta   90.00
_cell.angle_gamma   90.00
#
_symmetry.space_group_name_H-M   'P 1'
#
loop_
_entity.id
_entity.type
_entity.pdbx_description
1 polymer ?
#
loop_
_entity_poly.entity_id
_entity_poly.type
_entity_poly.pdbx_seq_one_letter_code
_entity_poly.pdbx_strand_id
1 'polypeptide(L)'
;MENTTRNNKSIMKLGYNEIMITSMYFNDIKDFINLEIGIKRFQGNIERFHFNPIPLNEYSRKLFTNIETFHTYNENDEIFKDGRLFKYVIWYDISYSLYLKEKEE
;
A
#
# COMPACT_ATOMS: atom_id res chain seq x y z
N MET A 1 -4.63 -42.24 -33.16
CA MET A 1 -4.01 -41.56 -32.00
C MET A 1 -4.72 -40.23 -31.87
N GLU A 2 -5.63 -40.14 -30.92
CA GLU A 2 -6.46 -38.95 -30.69
C GLU A 2 -5.57 -37.81 -30.17
N ASN A 3 -5.52 -36.72 -30.92
CA ASN A 3 -4.96 -35.47 -30.45
C ASN A 3 -5.90 -34.91 -29.38
N THR A 4 -5.56 -35.12 -28.11
CA THR A 4 -6.25 -34.50 -26.99
C THR A 4 -6.16 -32.99 -27.16
N THR A 5 -7.26 -32.36 -27.54
CA THR A 5 -7.44 -30.91 -27.54
C THR A 5 -7.07 -30.40 -26.15
N ARG A 6 -5.86 -29.83 -25.99
CA ARG A 6 -5.49 -29.12 -24.76
C ARG A 6 -6.58 -28.08 -24.55
N ASN A 7 -7.28 -28.22 -23.43
CA ASN A 7 -8.25 -27.26 -22.94
C ASN A 7 -7.55 -25.91 -22.82
N ASN A 8 -7.63 -25.07 -23.86
CA ASN A 8 -7.13 -23.70 -23.87
C ASN A 8 -8.07 -22.82 -23.04
N LYS A 9 -8.34 -23.20 -21.79
CA LYS A 9 -8.89 -22.27 -20.81
C LYS A 9 -7.77 -21.26 -20.56
N SER A 10 -7.95 -20.02 -21.00
CA SER A 10 -6.96 -18.97 -20.75
C SER A 10 -6.67 -18.95 -19.24
N ILE A 11 -5.44 -19.27 -18.86
CA ILE A 11 -5.05 -19.20 -17.46
C ILE A 11 -5.02 -17.70 -17.14
N MET A 12 -5.97 -17.24 -16.33
CA MET A 12 -5.98 -15.87 -15.83
C MET A 12 -4.65 -15.64 -15.10
N LYS A 13 -3.87 -14.68 -15.59
CA LYS A 13 -2.60 -14.30 -14.98
C LYS A 13 -2.83 -13.03 -14.17
N LEU A 14 -2.45 -13.05 -12.89
CA LEU A 14 -2.38 -11.85 -12.07
C LEU A 14 -1.34 -10.90 -12.70
N GLY A 15 -1.79 -9.70 -13.04
CA GLY A 15 -0.97 -8.61 -13.49
C GLY A 15 -0.62 -7.67 -12.34
N TYR A 16 -0.01 -6.54 -12.71
CA TYR A 16 0.45 -5.53 -11.78
C TYR A 16 -0.69 -4.84 -11.02
N ASN A 17 -1.84 -4.64 -11.67
CA ASN A 17 -2.96 -3.94 -11.05
C ASN A 17 -3.66 -4.83 -10.03
N GLU A 18 -3.87 -6.11 -10.37
CA GLU A 18 -4.47 -7.09 -9.48
C GLU A 18 -3.60 -7.30 -8.24
N ILE A 19 -2.28 -7.34 -8.40
CA ILE A 19 -1.36 -7.42 -7.26
C ILE A 19 -1.38 -6.16 -6.42
N MET A 20 -1.36 -4.97 -7.02
CA MET A 20 -1.44 -3.72 -6.27
C MET A 20 -2.73 -3.65 -5.43
N ILE A 21 -3.88 -4.03 -6.02
CA ILE A 21 -5.17 -4.11 -5.33
C ILE A 21 -5.13 -5.17 -4.22
N THR A 22 -4.52 -6.33 -4.47
CA THR A 22 -4.40 -7.38 -3.43
C THR A 22 -3.49 -6.94 -2.28
N SER A 23 -2.39 -6.26 -2.59
CA SER A 23 -1.44 -5.72 -1.61
C SER A 23 -2.03 -4.64 -0.71
N MET A 24 -3.14 -3.99 -1.10
CA MET A 24 -3.91 -3.11 -0.20
C MET A 24 -4.39 -3.81 1.07
N TYR A 25 -4.51 -5.14 1.04
CA TYR A 25 -5.01 -5.96 2.14
C TYR A 25 -3.90 -6.70 2.90
N PHE A 26 -2.64 -6.36 2.65
CA PHE A 26 -1.52 -6.88 3.42
C PHE A 26 -1.51 -6.26 4.83
N ASN A 27 -1.05 -7.04 5.81
CA ASN A 27 -1.11 -6.61 7.21
C ASN A 27 0.20 -5.98 7.67
N ASP A 28 1.33 -6.39 7.10
CA ASP A 28 2.65 -5.95 7.52
C ASP A 28 3.57 -5.66 6.33
N ILE A 29 4.60 -4.84 6.56
CA ILE A 29 5.62 -4.53 5.56
C ILE A 29 6.32 -5.78 5.02
N LYS A 30 6.42 -6.83 5.85
CA LYS A 30 7.00 -8.11 5.44
C LYS A 30 6.24 -8.77 4.30
N ASP A 31 4.92 -8.61 4.23
CA ASP A 31 4.11 -9.17 3.13
C ASP A 31 4.50 -8.52 1.79
N PHE A 32 4.70 -7.21 1.80
CA PHE A 32 5.17 -6.47 0.63
C PHE A 32 6.59 -6.89 0.22
N ILE A 33 7.52 -6.95 1.17
CA ILE A 33 8.91 -7.36 0.91
C ILE A 33 8.96 -8.78 0.35
N ASN A 34 8.22 -9.72 0.94
CA ASN A 34 8.16 -11.10 0.49
C ASN A 34 7.58 -11.22 -0.93
N LEU A 35 6.59 -10.40 -1.27
CA LEU A 35 6.03 -10.36 -2.62
C LEU A 35 7.08 -9.92 -3.66
N GLU A 36 7.80 -8.83 -3.39
CA GLU A 36 8.80 -8.30 -4.32
C GLU A 36 10.00 -9.24 -4.50
N ILE A 37 10.51 -9.80 -3.40
CA ILE A 37 11.66 -10.71 -3.43
C ILE A 37 11.25 -12.07 -4.00
N GLY A 38 10.08 -12.59 -3.59
CA GLY A 38 9.60 -13.91 -3.98
C GLY A 38 9.17 -14.00 -5.44
N ILE A 39 8.74 -12.89 -6.04
CA ILE A 39 8.27 -12.86 -7.42
C ILE A 39 8.89 -11.67 -8.17
N LYS A 40 10.01 -11.90 -8.84
CA LYS A 40 10.78 -10.89 -9.61
C LYS A 40 9.93 -9.99 -10.52
N ARG A 41 8.83 -10.52 -11.08
CA ARG A 41 7.94 -9.73 -11.95
C ARG A 41 7.25 -8.58 -11.19
N PHE A 42 7.05 -8.68 -9.89
CA PHE A 42 6.38 -7.67 -9.06
C PHE A 42 7.36 -6.85 -8.22
N GLN A 43 8.65 -6.88 -8.55
CA GLN A 43 9.62 -5.99 -7.94
C GLN A 43 9.25 -4.52 -8.22
N GLY A 44 9.38 -3.65 -7.22
CA GLY A 44 8.96 -2.25 -7.31
C GLY A 44 7.44 -2.04 -7.16
N ASN A 45 6.69 -3.01 -6.64
CA ASN A 45 5.27 -2.85 -6.36
C ASN A 45 5.02 -1.82 -5.25
N ILE A 46 5.86 -1.77 -4.22
CA ILE A 46 5.79 -0.82 -3.09
C ILE A 46 5.91 0.63 -3.59
N GLU A 47 6.77 0.88 -4.58
CA GLU A 47 7.00 2.21 -5.14
C GLU A 47 5.79 2.75 -5.93
N ARG A 48 4.83 1.89 -6.29
CA ARG A 48 3.62 2.30 -7.04
C ARG A 48 2.55 2.92 -6.15
N PHE A 49 2.71 2.86 -4.84
CA PHE A 49 1.76 3.41 -3.89
C PHE A 49 1.97 4.91 -3.70
N HIS A 50 0.93 5.69 -3.96
CA HIS A 50 0.87 7.12 -3.66
C HIS A 50 0.27 7.43 -2.28
N PHE A 51 -0.15 6.38 -1.57
CA PHE A 51 -0.60 6.45 -0.19
C PHE A 51 -0.19 5.18 0.54
N ASN A 52 0.08 5.26 1.84
CA ASN A 52 0.43 4.06 2.60
C ASN A 52 -0.82 3.18 2.82
N PRO A 53 -0.76 1.88 2.48
CA PRO A 53 -1.84 0.92 2.74
C PRO A 53 -1.84 0.39 4.19
N ILE A 54 -0.74 0.56 4.91
CA ILE A 54 -0.53 0.13 6.29
C ILE A 54 0.08 1.28 7.11
N PRO A 55 -0.02 1.26 8.45
CA PRO A 55 0.75 2.17 9.30
C PRO A 55 2.25 2.07 9.01
N LEU A 56 2.91 3.23 8.97
CA LEU A 56 4.35 3.29 8.69
C LEU A 56 5.14 3.62 9.95
N ASN A 57 6.34 3.06 10.01
CA ASN A 57 7.41 3.41 10.94
C ASN A 57 8.63 3.90 10.16
N GLU A 58 9.65 4.40 10.85
CA GLU A 58 10.89 4.90 10.21
C GLU A 58 11.52 3.96 9.17
N TYR A 59 11.40 2.64 9.36
CA TYR A 59 11.93 1.64 8.42
C TYR A 59 11.05 1.54 7.17
N SER A 60 9.77 1.24 7.35
CA SER A 60 8.81 1.04 6.25
C SER A 60 8.58 2.32 5.44
N ARG A 61 8.65 3.50 6.07
CA ARG A 61 8.58 4.80 5.41
C ARG A 61 9.62 4.96 4.30
N LYS A 62 10.83 4.40 4.47
CA LYS A 62 11.91 4.47 3.47
C LYS A 62 11.62 3.63 2.23
N LEU A 63 10.78 2.60 2.35
CA LEU A 63 10.41 1.71 1.24
C LEU A 63 9.31 2.34 0.37
N PHE A 64 8.34 3.01 0.99
CA PHE A 64 7.26 3.69 0.27
C PHE A 64 7.67 5.10 -0.23
N THR A 65 8.54 5.15 -1.22
CA THR A 65 9.22 6.39 -1.67
C THR A 65 8.31 7.45 -2.31
N ASN A 66 7.20 7.04 -2.91
CA ASN A 66 6.30 7.87 -3.74
C ASN A 66 4.97 8.22 -3.06
N ILE A 67 4.89 8.10 -1.72
CA ILE A 67 3.70 8.53 -0.97
C ILE A 67 3.53 10.04 -1.07
N GLU A 68 2.33 10.42 -1.47
CA GLU A 68 1.82 11.79 -1.56
C GLU A 68 0.71 12.04 -0.54
N THR A 69 -0.10 11.03 -0.25
CA THR A 69 -1.16 11.07 0.77
C THR A 69 -0.81 10.13 1.93
N PHE A 70 -0.62 10.69 3.12
CA PHE A 70 -0.33 9.91 4.32
C PHE A 70 -1.60 9.54 5.06
N HIS A 71 -1.79 8.26 5.35
CA HIS A 71 -2.90 7.71 6.12
C HIS A 71 -2.42 7.34 7.53
N THR A 72 -3.12 7.86 8.53
CA THR A 72 -2.92 7.52 9.94
C THR A 72 -4.08 6.65 10.39
N TYR A 73 -3.80 5.43 10.84
CA TYR A 73 -4.83 4.44 11.17
C TYR A 73 -5.11 4.34 12.66
N ASN A 74 -4.16 4.74 13.51
CA ASN A 74 -4.32 4.84 14.96
C ASN A 74 -3.78 6.17 15.51
N GLU A 75 -4.24 6.56 16.69
CA GLU A 75 -3.77 7.76 17.41
C GLU A 75 -2.26 7.76 17.71
N ASN A 76 -1.67 6.56 17.84
CA ASN A 76 -0.27 6.36 18.22
C ASN A 76 0.66 6.10 17.03
N ASP A 77 0.12 6.13 15.80
CA ASP A 77 0.94 5.94 14.60
C ASP A 77 1.92 7.11 14.41
N GLU A 78 3.12 6.82 13.90
CA GLU A 78 4.11 7.85 13.61
C GLU A 78 3.63 8.76 12.46
N ILE A 79 3.77 10.07 12.64
CA ILE A 79 3.45 11.07 11.62
C ILE A 79 4.77 11.61 11.04
N PHE A 80 4.90 11.55 9.72
CA PHE A 80 6.09 12.03 9.02
C PHE A 80 5.84 13.42 8.41
N LYS A 81 6.86 14.28 8.43
CA LYS A 81 6.86 15.62 7.80
C LYS A 81 8.14 15.81 6.98
N ASP A 82 8.34 14.96 5.97
CA ASP A 82 9.55 14.93 5.14
C ASP A 82 9.46 15.80 3.86
N GLY A 83 8.41 16.62 3.74
CA GLY A 83 8.20 17.54 2.63
C GLY A 83 7.72 16.90 1.32
N ARG A 84 7.50 15.58 1.28
CA ARG A 84 6.93 14.88 0.12
C ARG A 84 5.43 14.65 0.23
N LEU A 85 4.88 14.82 1.43
CA LEU A 85 3.47 14.57 1.74
C LEU A 85 2.64 15.83 1.45
N PHE A 86 1.63 15.69 0.60
CA PHE A 86 0.71 16.77 0.22
C PHE A 86 -0.62 16.71 0.97
N LYS A 87 -0.99 15.53 1.48
CA LYS A 87 -2.27 15.31 2.16
C LYS A 87 -2.11 14.34 3.32
N TYR A 88 -2.83 14.61 4.41
CA TYR A 88 -2.95 13.72 5.56
C TYR A 88 -4.42 13.28 5.70
N VAL A 89 -4.65 12.01 6.01
CA VAL A 89 -6.00 11.44 6.24
C VAL A 89 -5.97 10.62 7.51
N ILE A 90 -6.94 10.87 8.38
CA ILE A 90 -7.12 10.18 9.65
C ILE A 90 -8.25 9.14 9.49
N TRP A 91 -7.96 7.88 9.82
CA TRP A 91 -8.90 6.75 9.70
C TRP A 91 -9.45 6.24 11.04
N TYR A 92 -9.04 6.84 12.16
CA TYR A 92 -9.55 6.52 13.49
C TYR A 92 -10.52 7.61 14.00
N ASP A 93 -11.28 7.26 15.04
CA ASP A 93 -12.23 8.17 15.66
C ASP A 93 -11.52 9.37 16.30
N ILE A 94 -11.98 10.57 15.96
CA ILE A 94 -11.48 11.82 16.54
C ILE A 94 -12.62 12.63 17.14
N SER A 95 -12.32 13.38 18.20
CA SER A 95 -13.28 14.34 18.74
C SER A 95 -13.53 15.47 17.73
N TYR A 96 -14.74 16.01 17.70
CA TYR A 96 -15.09 17.13 16.82
C TYR A 96 -14.19 18.35 17.05
N SER A 97 -13.80 18.60 18.31
CA SER A 97 -12.87 19.69 18.66
C SER A 97 -11.48 19.49 18.06
N LEU A 98 -11.00 18.25 17.95
CA LEU A 98 -9.73 17.95 17.29
C LEU A 98 -9.84 18.14 15.77
N TYR A 99 -10.93 17.66 15.16
CA TYR A 99 -11.21 17.87 13.74
C TYR A 99 -11.18 19.36 13.34
N LEU A 100 -11.77 20.23 14.16
CA LEU A 100 -11.77 21.67 13.89
C LEU A 100 -10.35 22.26 13.88
N LYS A 101 -9.48 21.82 14.81
CA LYS A 101 -8.08 22.28 14.87
C LYS A 101 -7.29 21.83 13.63
N GLU A 102 -7.41 20.56 13.26
CA GLU A 102 -6.68 19.98 12.11
C GLU A 102 -7.16 20.52 10.76
N LYS A 103 -8.36 21.11 10.69
CA LYS A 103 -8.89 21.73 9.46
C LYS A 103 -8.38 23.15 9.23
N GLU A 104 -7.97 23.84 10.29
CA GLU A 104 -7.51 25.23 10.24
C GLU A 104 -6.02 25.36 9.86
N GLU A 105 -5.24 24.26 9.96
CA GLU A 105 -3.85 24.14 9.49
C GLU A 105 -3.75 23.75 8.00
#